data_AF-A0A917HUR5-F1
#
_entry.id   AF-A0A917HUR5-F1
#
_cell.length_a   1.000
_cell.length_b   1.000
_cell.length_c   1.000
_cell.angle_alpha   90.00
_cell.angle_beta   90.00
_cell.angle_gamma   90.00
#
_symmetry.space_group_name_H-M   'P 1'
#
loop_
_entity.id
_entity.type
_entity.pdbx_description
1 polymer ?
#
loop_
_entity_poly.entity_id
_entity_poly.type
_entity_poly.pdbx_seq_one_letter_code
_entity_poly.pdbx_strand_id
1 'polypeptide(L)'
;MGYIKYISEENVKKLLGRRFPLGLKRVINLLDQYLNHLDDNGDPLPGELLFHNISKKRNRDVSEFAKVDADMVLELNSLSKKLTIDLRDYRVHPQFARDYKERRVVLHILIKDVDKTTWAIHLPLQSLMVGFGDPMLGYHCYGHGISFLDDNGQPKEENEVFYCGITKRGWLTRMTEHFRDIKGNSNKTFHKLWREYLGDTNVLLNSELIALNHSYEAAMGWEEWIVEKYMAKNRSLNMIPGGFAGRGAYSCQNKISDLAGENSIALGQSSFLYFANQSRHGIKNPMIEKLWQDDKYYAKVIGNRENTFSFNEVIKIRQMADKGYDAKQIGRHLGITALKRITNLLSGKTYKRM
;
A
#
# COMPACT_ATOMS: atom_id res chain seq x y z
N MET A 1 -7.89 30.00 24.05
CA MET A 1 -6.70 29.90 24.91
C MET A 1 -5.61 30.82 24.36
N GLY A 2 -4.44 30.97 25.02
CA GLY A 2 -3.31 31.65 24.40
C GLY A 2 -2.69 30.77 23.31
N TYR A 3 -2.05 31.36 22.29
CA TYR A 3 -1.38 30.61 21.22
C TYR A 3 -0.30 29.67 21.78
N ILE A 4 -0.42 28.37 21.51
CA ILE A 4 0.56 27.34 21.86
C ILE A 4 1.37 26.98 20.62
N LYS A 5 2.70 26.93 20.77
CA LYS A 5 3.59 26.44 19.70
C LYS A 5 3.63 24.92 19.72
N TYR A 6 3.00 24.27 18.75
CA TYR A 6 2.96 22.80 18.66
C TYR A 6 4.05 22.22 17.76
N ILE A 7 4.47 22.92 16.72
CA ILE A 7 5.40 22.44 15.69
C ILE A 7 6.82 22.94 15.95
N SER A 8 7.78 22.03 15.99
CA SER A 8 9.21 22.32 16.08
C SER A 8 9.77 22.64 14.70
N GLU A 9 10.19 23.89 14.49
CA GLU A 9 10.84 24.32 13.24
C GLU A 9 12.13 23.53 12.96
N GLU A 10 12.88 23.17 14.00
CA GLU A 10 14.09 22.37 13.86
C GLU A 10 13.78 20.96 13.33
N ASN A 11 12.78 20.29 13.91
CA ASN A 11 12.42 18.93 13.50
C ASN A 11 11.85 18.93 12.09
N VAL A 12 11.04 19.93 11.74
CA VAL A 12 10.56 20.12 10.37
C VAL A 12 11.71 20.33 9.39
N LYS A 13 12.73 21.12 9.72
CA LYS A 13 13.92 21.28 8.86
C LYS A 13 14.69 19.97 8.68
N LYS A 14 14.81 19.17 9.74
CA LYS A 14 15.50 17.86 9.72
C LYS A 14 14.74 16.82 8.91
N LEU A 15 13.41 16.78 9.03
CA LEU A 15 12.58 15.72 8.45
C LEU A 15 11.94 16.06 7.11
N LEU A 16 11.63 17.32 6.79
CA LEU A 16 11.08 17.71 5.49
C LEU A 16 12.10 18.43 4.59
N GLY A 17 13.22 18.87 5.16
CA GLY A 17 14.33 19.46 4.42
C GLY A 17 14.11 20.93 4.08
N ARG A 18 15.21 21.68 3.98
CA ARG A 18 15.16 23.16 3.83
C ARG A 18 14.51 23.65 2.54
N ARG A 19 14.40 22.80 1.52
CA ARG A 19 13.89 23.15 0.18
C ARG A 19 12.51 22.56 -0.11
N PHE A 20 11.69 22.40 0.93
CA PHE A 20 10.33 21.91 0.77
C PHE A 20 9.51 22.80 -0.18
N PRO A 21 8.74 22.22 -1.13
CA PRO A 21 7.92 23.00 -2.06
C PRO A 21 6.96 23.96 -1.32
N LEU A 22 6.95 25.24 -1.73
CA LEU A 22 6.26 26.38 -1.08
C LEU A 22 6.83 26.91 0.25
N GLY A 23 7.95 26.37 0.72
CA GLY A 23 8.69 26.90 1.87
C GLY A 23 8.19 26.37 3.21
N LEU A 24 9.12 25.86 4.02
CA LEU A 24 8.84 25.25 5.33
C LEU A 24 8.04 26.15 6.27
N LYS A 25 8.31 27.47 6.25
CA LYS A 25 7.63 28.43 7.15
C LYS A 25 6.11 28.41 6.95
N ARG A 26 5.64 28.26 5.70
CA ARG A 26 4.21 28.22 5.40
C ARG A 26 3.56 26.93 5.94
N VAL A 27 4.25 25.80 5.79
CA VAL A 27 3.79 24.50 6.34
C VAL A 27 3.76 24.52 7.86
N ILE A 28 4.82 25.02 8.51
CA ILE A 28 4.90 25.13 9.97
C ILE A 28 3.75 25.99 10.49
N ASN A 29 3.57 27.18 9.92
CA ASN A 29 2.53 28.10 10.37
C ASN A 29 1.13 27.50 10.18
N LEU A 30 0.88 26.83 9.06
CA LEU A 30 -0.43 26.22 8.80
C LEU A 30 -0.72 25.10 9.79
N LEU A 31 0.25 24.21 10.05
CA LEU A 31 0.11 23.13 11.02
C LEU A 31 -0.10 23.67 12.44
N ASP A 32 0.69 24.66 12.87
CA ASP A 32 0.50 25.30 14.18
C ASP A 32 -0.88 25.94 14.29
N GLN A 33 -1.30 26.74 13.31
CA GLN A 33 -2.60 27.41 13.32
C GLN A 33 -3.74 26.40 13.39
N TYR A 34 -3.66 25.31 12.63
CA TYR A 34 -4.68 24.28 12.61
C TYR A 34 -4.73 23.50 13.94
N LEU A 35 -3.58 23.16 14.53
CA LEU A 35 -3.54 22.52 15.84
C LEU A 35 -4.07 23.43 16.96
N ASN A 36 -3.77 24.73 16.92
CA ASN A 36 -4.37 25.69 17.86
C ASN A 36 -5.88 25.80 17.65
N HIS A 37 -6.36 25.81 16.40
CA HIS A 37 -7.79 25.83 16.11
C HIS A 37 -8.51 24.60 16.67
N LEU A 38 -7.91 23.41 16.56
CA LEU A 38 -8.45 22.20 17.18
C LEU A 38 -8.50 22.32 18.72
N ASP A 39 -7.42 22.79 19.35
CA ASP A 39 -7.33 22.97 20.81
C ASP A 39 -8.32 24.02 21.34
N ASP A 40 -8.44 25.16 20.65
CA ASP A 40 -9.40 26.23 20.98
C ASP A 40 -10.86 25.76 20.87
N ASN A 41 -11.13 24.76 20.03
CA ASN A 41 -12.45 24.12 19.91
C ASN A 41 -12.64 22.91 20.84
N GLY A 42 -11.67 22.62 21.71
CA GLY A 42 -11.75 21.55 22.71
C GLY A 42 -11.43 20.15 22.21
N ASP A 43 -10.81 20.00 21.02
CA ASP A 43 -10.30 18.70 20.58
C ASP A 43 -9.05 18.33 21.39
N PRO A 44 -9.01 17.15 22.05
CA PRO A 44 -7.86 16.77 22.87
C PRO A 44 -6.59 16.40 22.08
N LEU A 45 -6.69 16.19 20.75
CA LEU A 45 -5.58 15.68 19.94
C LEU A 45 -4.29 16.49 20.08
N PRO A 46 -4.27 17.82 19.89
CA PRO A 46 -3.03 18.59 19.98
C PRO A 46 -2.36 18.47 21.36
N GLY A 47 -3.17 18.57 22.42
CA GLY A 47 -2.72 18.44 23.80
C GLY A 47 -2.20 17.04 24.13
N GLU A 48 -2.89 15.98 23.71
CA GLU A 48 -2.48 14.59 23.94
C GLU A 48 -1.15 14.26 23.26
N LEU A 49 -0.99 14.67 22.00
CA LEU A 49 0.25 14.46 21.26
C LEU A 49 1.44 15.21 21.89
N LEU A 50 1.22 16.47 22.32
CA LEU A 50 2.23 17.29 22.99
C LEU A 50 2.60 16.71 24.36
N PHE A 51 1.60 16.37 25.18
CA PHE A 51 1.80 15.77 26.51
C PHE A 51 2.59 14.45 26.41
N HIS A 52 2.25 13.61 25.44
CA HIS A 52 3.00 12.39 25.17
C HIS A 52 4.45 12.67 24.80
N ASN A 53 4.71 13.67 23.96
CA ASN A 53 6.06 14.05 23.55
C ASN A 53 6.94 14.49 24.74
N ILE A 54 6.39 15.31 25.65
CA ILE A 54 7.11 15.83 26.82
C ILE A 54 7.14 14.85 28.01
N SER A 55 6.35 13.78 27.97
CA SER A 55 6.28 12.80 29.04
C SER A 55 7.61 12.06 29.22
N LYS A 56 8.07 11.96 30.46
CA LYS A 56 9.25 11.17 30.84
C LYS A 56 9.04 9.66 30.70
N LYS A 57 7.78 9.21 30.56
CA LYS A 57 7.43 7.79 30.44
C LYS A 57 7.52 7.25 29.01
N ARG A 58 7.63 8.12 28.01
CA ARG A 58 7.72 7.73 26.60
C ARG A 58 9.01 6.95 26.34
N ASN A 59 8.88 5.75 25.78
CA ASN A 59 10.01 4.95 25.36
C ASN A 59 10.52 5.44 23.99
N ARG A 60 11.64 6.18 24.02
CA ARG A 60 12.24 6.78 22.83
C ARG A 60 12.99 5.77 21.96
N ASP A 61 13.46 4.67 22.55
CA ASP A 61 14.29 3.67 21.86
C ASP A 61 13.50 2.81 20.87
N VAL A 62 12.16 2.85 20.97
CA VAL A 62 11.23 2.05 20.14
C VAL A 62 10.29 2.91 19.30
N SER A 63 10.58 4.21 19.14
CA SER A 63 9.71 5.13 18.40
C SER A 63 8.27 5.19 18.95
N GLU A 64 8.09 5.21 20.26
CA GLU A 64 6.73 5.23 20.81
C GLU A 64 6.02 6.54 20.43
N PHE A 65 4.79 6.39 19.92
CA PHE A 65 3.84 7.44 19.57
C PHE A 65 2.57 7.30 20.41
N ALA A 66 1.88 8.42 20.62
CA ALA A 66 0.58 8.43 21.26
C ALA A 66 -0.41 7.58 20.44
N LYS A 67 -1.24 6.79 21.14
CA LYS A 67 -2.19 5.85 20.53
C LYS A 67 -3.49 6.53 20.11
N VAL A 68 -3.33 7.64 19.38
CA VAL A 68 -4.41 8.43 18.79
C VAL A 68 -4.61 7.98 17.35
N ASP A 69 -5.87 7.77 16.98
CA ASP A 69 -6.25 7.30 15.66
C ASP A 69 -6.89 8.40 14.82
N ALA A 70 -6.03 9.25 14.26
CA ALA A 70 -6.42 10.30 13.35
C ALA A 70 -5.24 10.58 12.43
N ASP A 71 -5.49 11.16 11.25
CA ASP A 71 -4.44 11.58 10.34
C ASP A 71 -4.67 13.03 9.91
N MET A 72 -3.58 13.75 9.65
CA MET A 72 -3.63 15.10 9.08
C MET A 72 -3.26 15.02 7.61
N VAL A 73 -4.09 15.60 6.74
CA VAL A 73 -3.84 15.61 5.29
C VAL A 73 -3.58 17.04 4.85
N LEU A 74 -2.35 17.30 4.46
CA LEU A 74 -1.91 18.54 3.84
C LEU A 74 -1.88 18.34 2.33
N GLU A 75 -2.69 19.09 1.59
CA GLU A 75 -2.68 19.05 0.13
C GLU A 75 -2.03 20.29 -0.44
N LEU A 76 -1.06 20.06 -1.32
CA LEU A 76 -0.36 21.04 -2.09
C LEU A 76 -0.70 20.85 -3.56
N ASN A 77 -1.43 21.79 -4.16
CA ASN A 77 -1.53 21.88 -5.61
C ASN A 77 -0.34 22.70 -6.15
N SER A 78 0.55 22.06 -6.91
CA SER A 78 1.78 22.71 -7.41
C SER A 78 1.49 23.85 -8.39
N LEU A 79 0.44 23.73 -9.20
CA LEU A 79 0.04 24.70 -10.22
C LEU A 79 -0.58 25.96 -9.59
N SER A 80 -1.57 25.78 -8.71
CA SER A 80 -2.28 26.89 -8.07
C SER A 80 -1.57 27.44 -6.84
N LYS A 81 -0.53 26.76 -6.35
CA LYS A 81 0.19 27.05 -5.09
C LYS A 81 -0.75 27.13 -3.87
N LYS A 82 -1.92 26.48 -3.97
CA LYS A 82 -2.89 26.37 -2.89
C LYS A 82 -2.40 25.27 -1.93
N LEU A 83 -2.48 25.60 -0.65
CA LEU A 83 -2.10 24.72 0.44
C LEU A 83 -3.32 24.61 1.36
N THR A 84 -3.84 23.41 1.56
CA THR A 84 -4.96 23.12 2.47
C THR A 84 -4.57 22.05 3.45
N ILE A 85 -5.26 22.03 4.58
CA ILE A 85 -5.10 21.01 5.62
C ILE A 85 -6.48 20.52 6.05
N ASP A 86 -6.59 19.22 6.31
CA ASP A 86 -7.81 18.55 6.77
C ASP A 86 -7.46 17.49 7.82
N LEU A 87 -8.41 17.19 8.70
CA LEU A 87 -8.30 16.13 9.71
C LEU A 87 -9.14 14.92 9.30
N ARG A 88 -8.51 13.77 9.17
CA ARG A 88 -9.17 12.47 9.02
C ARG A 88 -9.26 11.83 10.40
N ASP A 89 -10.39 12.01 11.08
CA ASP A 89 -10.55 11.57 12.47
C ASP A 89 -11.24 10.22 12.59
N TYR A 90 -10.47 9.17 12.88
CA TYR A 90 -11.00 7.81 13.05
C TYR A 90 -11.50 7.55 14.47
N ARG A 91 -11.29 8.48 15.42
CA ARG A 91 -11.91 8.41 16.76
C ARG A 91 -13.42 8.51 16.69
N VAL A 92 -13.93 9.27 15.71
CA VAL A 92 -15.37 9.44 15.44
C VAL A 92 -15.86 8.64 14.23
N HIS A 93 -14.95 8.02 13.49
CA HIS A 93 -15.22 7.11 12.36
C HIS A 93 -14.60 5.72 12.59
N PRO A 94 -15.11 4.95 13.57
CA PRO A 94 -14.48 3.72 14.04
C PRO A 94 -14.42 2.60 12.99
N GLN A 95 -15.24 2.68 11.93
CA GLN A 95 -15.21 1.73 10.82
C GLN A 95 -13.92 1.75 10.02
N PHE A 96 -13.11 2.82 10.15
CA PHE A 96 -11.81 2.97 9.52
C PHE A 96 -10.66 2.95 10.54
N ALA A 97 -10.96 2.62 11.81
CA ALA A 97 -9.97 2.67 12.87
C ALA A 97 -8.91 1.57 12.71
N ARG A 98 -7.65 1.96 12.94
CA ARG A 98 -6.50 1.08 13.03
C ARG A 98 -6.53 0.28 14.33
N ASP A 99 -5.92 -0.90 14.29
CA ASP A 99 -5.62 -1.68 15.48
C ASP A 99 -4.84 -0.84 16.49
N TYR A 100 -5.14 -0.99 17.78
CA TYR A 100 -4.55 -0.15 18.83
C TYR A 100 -3.01 -0.07 18.78
N LYS A 101 -2.34 -1.15 18.40
CA LYS A 101 -0.88 -1.20 18.27
C LYS A 101 -0.37 -0.35 17.11
N GLU A 102 -1.14 -0.21 16.04
CA GLU A 102 -0.80 0.52 14.82
C GLU A 102 -1.20 2.01 14.88
N ARG A 103 -2.06 2.39 15.83
CA ARG A 103 -2.48 3.79 16.04
C ARG A 103 -1.30 4.72 16.27
N ARG A 104 -1.25 5.75 15.44
CA ARG A 104 -0.38 6.93 15.50
C ARG A 104 -1.01 8.01 14.63
N VAL A 105 -0.70 9.28 14.89
CA VAL A 105 -1.13 10.35 13.98
C VAL A 105 -0.15 10.50 12.84
N VAL A 106 -0.60 10.25 11.60
CA VAL A 106 0.23 10.41 10.39
C VAL A 106 -0.11 11.73 9.71
N LEU A 107 0.92 12.49 9.35
CA LEU A 107 0.82 13.62 8.44
C LEU A 107 1.03 13.11 7.02
N HIS A 108 0.01 13.23 6.18
CA HIS A 108 0.04 12.97 4.74
C HIS A 108 0.22 14.30 4.02
N ILE A 109 1.30 14.45 3.27
CA ILE A 109 1.56 15.60 2.44
C ILE A 109 1.38 15.17 0.99
N LEU A 110 0.27 15.57 0.37
CA LEU A 110 -0.03 15.27 -1.02
C LEU A 110 0.46 16.43 -1.90
N ILE A 111 1.51 16.19 -2.67
CA ILE A 111 2.00 17.14 -3.66
C ILE A 111 1.41 16.74 -5.01
N LYS A 112 0.32 17.41 -5.39
CA LYS A 112 -0.40 17.18 -6.64
C LYS A 112 0.35 17.83 -7.80
N ASP A 113 0.24 17.22 -8.97
CA ASP A 113 0.77 17.71 -10.24
C ASP A 113 2.31 17.88 -10.26
N VAL A 114 3.06 16.94 -9.66
CA VAL A 114 4.52 16.85 -9.83
C VAL A 114 4.79 15.99 -11.05
N ASP A 115 5.22 16.62 -12.15
CA ASP A 115 5.45 15.92 -13.42
C ASP A 115 4.23 15.12 -13.93
N LYS A 116 3.00 15.57 -13.61
CA LYS A 116 1.70 14.91 -13.85
C LYS A 116 1.34 13.76 -12.90
N THR A 117 2.19 13.43 -11.93
CA THR A 117 1.90 12.43 -10.90
C THR A 117 1.66 13.10 -9.55
N THR A 118 0.85 12.47 -8.70
CA THR A 118 0.73 12.89 -7.30
C THR A 118 1.78 12.16 -6.48
N TRP A 119 2.58 12.92 -5.73
CA TRP A 119 3.53 12.36 -4.78
C TRP A 119 3.03 12.59 -3.35
N ALA A 120 2.79 11.51 -2.62
CA ALA A 120 2.47 11.54 -1.22
C ALA A 120 3.71 11.31 -0.35
N ILE A 121 3.90 12.18 0.64
CA ILE A 121 4.92 12.04 1.66
C ILE A 121 4.22 11.83 3.01
N HIS A 122 4.58 10.77 3.71
CA HIS A 122 3.96 10.38 4.97
C HIS A 122 5.00 10.37 6.09
N LEU A 123 4.63 10.88 7.26
CA LEU A 123 5.47 10.83 8.45
C LEU A 123 4.63 11.00 9.73
N PRO A 124 5.09 10.53 10.89
CA PRO A 124 4.36 10.69 12.14
C PRO A 124 4.31 12.17 12.52
N LEU A 125 3.12 12.74 12.72
CA LEU A 125 2.97 14.17 13.05
C LEU A 125 3.79 14.52 14.31
N GLN A 126 3.77 13.64 15.31
CA GLN A 126 4.49 13.84 16.56
C GLN A 126 6.00 14.05 16.38
N SER A 127 6.62 13.49 15.34
CA SER A 127 8.06 13.69 15.10
C SER A 127 8.39 15.13 14.66
N LEU A 128 7.39 15.88 14.21
CA LEU A 128 7.50 17.31 13.89
C LEU A 128 7.17 18.22 15.08
N MET A 129 6.55 17.68 16.12
CA MET A 129 6.03 18.48 17.22
C MET A 129 7.10 18.82 18.27
N VAL A 130 6.84 19.89 19.01
CA VAL A 130 7.61 20.28 20.20
C VAL A 130 7.63 19.14 21.22
N GLY A 131 8.75 19.02 21.95
CA GLY A 131 8.94 17.98 22.96
C GLY A 131 9.40 16.62 22.44
N PHE A 132 9.33 16.38 21.12
CA PHE A 132 9.66 15.07 20.54
C PHE A 132 11.10 14.61 20.84
N GLY A 133 12.03 15.55 20.98
CA GLY A 133 13.47 15.31 20.99
C GLY A 133 14.07 15.41 19.60
N ASP A 134 15.31 14.94 19.43
CA ASP A 134 15.98 14.92 18.13
C ASP A 134 15.49 13.73 17.29
N PRO A 135 14.78 13.98 16.18
CA PRO A 135 14.24 12.91 15.34
C PRO A 135 15.31 12.21 14.51
N MET A 136 16.56 12.66 14.54
CA MET A 136 17.67 12.07 13.78
C MET A 136 18.47 11.03 14.55
N LEU A 137 18.17 10.82 15.83
CA LEU A 137 18.84 9.80 16.63
C LEU A 137 18.41 8.39 16.17
N GLY A 138 19.28 7.41 16.42
CA GLY A 138 19.01 6.00 16.11
C GLY A 138 18.87 5.74 14.61
N TYR A 139 18.02 4.77 14.27
CA TYR A 139 17.73 4.34 12.92
C TYR A 139 16.31 4.75 12.52
N HIS A 140 16.17 5.13 11.25
CA HIS A 140 14.89 5.38 10.60
C HIS A 140 14.49 4.17 9.78
N CYS A 141 13.21 3.87 9.82
CA CYS A 141 12.52 2.84 9.07
C CYS A 141 11.60 3.53 8.07
N TYR A 142 11.77 3.27 6.78
CA TYR A 142 11.06 3.99 5.72
C TYR A 142 10.54 3.05 4.64
N GLY A 143 9.54 3.52 3.92
CA GLY A 143 8.94 2.84 2.77
C GLY A 143 8.85 3.77 1.56
N HIS A 144 8.97 3.20 0.37
CA HIS A 144 8.62 3.85 -0.88
C HIS A 144 7.63 2.96 -1.63
N GLY A 145 6.48 3.50 -1.96
CA GLY A 145 5.37 2.74 -2.53
C GLY A 145 4.90 3.29 -3.87
N ILE A 146 4.21 2.44 -4.62
CA ILE A 146 3.42 2.83 -5.79
C ILE A 146 2.01 2.29 -5.54
N SER A 147 1.08 3.21 -5.30
CA SER A 147 -0.34 2.94 -5.13
C SER A 147 -1.05 3.13 -6.47
N PHE A 148 -1.75 2.11 -6.95
CA PHE A 148 -2.51 2.19 -8.18
C PHE A 148 -3.91 2.72 -7.91
N LEU A 149 -4.33 3.70 -8.71
CA LEU A 149 -5.60 4.38 -8.54
C LEU A 149 -6.70 3.69 -9.38
N ASP A 150 -7.93 3.79 -8.91
CA ASP A 150 -9.12 3.48 -9.69
C ASP A 150 -9.54 4.66 -10.59
N ASP A 151 -10.60 4.47 -11.38
CA ASP A 151 -11.12 5.49 -12.29
C ASP A 151 -11.63 6.75 -11.53
N ASN A 152 -11.85 6.64 -10.22
CA ASN A 152 -12.24 7.74 -9.33
C ASN A 152 -11.02 8.37 -8.61
N GLY A 153 -9.80 7.95 -8.94
CA GLY A 153 -8.58 8.43 -8.31
C GLY A 153 -8.34 7.90 -6.90
N GLN A 154 -9.02 6.84 -6.48
CA GLN A 154 -8.87 6.22 -5.17
C GLN A 154 -7.84 5.09 -5.20
N PRO A 155 -6.94 4.98 -4.19
CA PRO A 155 -6.01 3.87 -4.10
C PRO A 155 -6.74 2.51 -4.00
N LYS A 156 -6.36 1.57 -4.84
CA LYS A 156 -6.75 0.16 -4.70
C LYS A 156 -5.74 -0.51 -3.77
N GLU A 157 -6.08 -0.66 -2.49
CA GLU A 157 -5.19 -1.24 -1.47
C GLU A 157 -4.59 -2.60 -1.89
N GLU A 158 -5.34 -3.40 -2.66
CA GLU A 158 -4.90 -4.69 -3.20
C GLU A 158 -3.76 -4.61 -4.23
N ASN A 159 -3.50 -3.44 -4.81
CA ASN A 159 -2.53 -3.26 -5.89
C ASN A 159 -1.26 -2.49 -5.50
N GLU A 160 -1.15 -1.97 -4.28
CA GLU A 160 0.02 -1.19 -3.91
C GLU A 160 1.27 -2.06 -3.68
N VAL A 161 2.42 -1.60 -4.18
CA VAL A 161 3.72 -2.24 -4.00
C VAL A 161 4.67 -1.36 -3.19
N PHE A 162 5.54 -1.96 -2.37
CA PHE A 162 6.44 -1.24 -1.48
C PHE A 162 7.87 -1.76 -1.49
N TYR A 163 8.81 -0.82 -1.50
CA TYR A 163 10.17 -1.02 -1.02
C TYR A 163 10.26 -0.55 0.43
N CYS A 164 10.82 -1.36 1.32
CA CYS A 164 11.09 -0.97 2.70
C CYS A 164 12.59 -0.99 2.97
N GLY A 165 13.06 -0.10 3.84
CA GLY A 165 14.47 -0.04 4.21
C GLY A 165 14.72 0.65 5.55
N ILE A 166 15.94 0.47 6.07
CA ILE A 166 16.43 1.22 7.24
C ILE A 166 17.62 2.12 6.91
N THR A 167 17.84 3.16 7.73
CA THR A 167 18.99 4.07 7.59
C THR A 167 19.34 4.76 8.90
N LYS A 168 20.65 4.90 9.19
CA LYS A 168 21.18 5.75 10.27
C LYS A 168 21.54 7.17 9.81
N ARG A 169 21.61 7.39 8.49
CA ARG A 169 22.12 8.65 7.87
C ARG A 169 21.05 9.73 7.72
N GLY A 170 19.83 9.46 8.20
CA GLY A 170 18.66 10.27 7.92
C GLY A 170 17.87 9.79 6.70
N TRP A 171 16.55 9.88 6.79
CA TRP A 171 15.64 9.38 5.76
C TRP A 171 15.65 10.26 4.50
N LEU A 172 15.70 11.60 4.64
CA LEU A 172 15.82 12.51 3.48
C LEU A 172 17.10 12.29 2.69
N THR A 173 18.23 12.06 3.37
CA THR A 173 19.50 11.71 2.74
C THR A 173 19.34 10.43 1.93
N ARG A 174 18.74 9.41 2.53
CA ARG A 174 18.53 8.10 1.89
C ARG A 174 17.57 8.17 0.71
N MET A 175 16.48 8.92 0.85
CA MET A 175 15.54 9.20 -0.24
C MET A 175 16.21 9.95 -1.40
N THR A 176 17.09 10.92 -1.10
CA THR A 176 17.87 11.64 -2.12
C THR A 176 18.80 10.70 -2.89
N GLU A 177 19.45 9.76 -2.19
CA GLU A 177 20.28 8.74 -2.83
C GLU A 177 19.46 7.83 -3.75
N HIS A 178 18.29 7.34 -3.28
CA HIS A 178 17.38 6.56 -4.12
C HIS A 178 17.00 7.32 -5.39
N PHE A 179 16.63 8.60 -5.30
CA PHE A 179 16.29 9.39 -6.47
C PHE A 179 17.48 9.68 -7.39
N ARG A 180 18.69 9.80 -6.83
CA ARG A 180 19.91 9.87 -7.64
C ARG A 180 20.13 8.57 -8.42
N ASP A 181 20.01 7.42 -7.76
CA ASP A 181 20.19 6.10 -8.37
C ASP A 181 19.09 5.80 -9.42
N ILE A 182 17.87 6.25 -9.15
CA ILE A 182 16.74 6.22 -10.09
C ILE A 182 17.13 6.98 -11.36
N LYS A 183 17.61 8.22 -11.25
CA LYS A 183 18.09 9.01 -12.41
C LYS A 183 19.30 8.38 -13.09
N GLY A 184 20.15 7.70 -12.34
CA GLY A 184 21.34 7.00 -12.83
C GLY A 184 21.09 5.62 -13.45
N ASN A 185 19.84 5.28 -13.79
CA ASN A 185 19.48 3.99 -14.42
C ASN A 185 19.86 2.73 -13.61
N SER A 186 19.82 2.80 -12.29
CA SER A 186 20.02 1.62 -11.44
C SER A 186 19.02 0.49 -11.78
N ASN A 187 19.52 -0.75 -11.77
CA ASN A 187 18.78 -1.98 -12.12
C ASN A 187 17.93 -2.56 -10.98
N LYS A 188 17.88 -1.92 -9.81
CA LYS A 188 17.03 -2.39 -8.69
C LYS A 188 15.56 -2.30 -9.09
N THR A 189 14.75 -3.30 -8.70
CA THR A 189 13.32 -3.38 -9.04
C THR A 189 12.57 -2.10 -8.68
N PHE A 190 12.68 -1.65 -7.44
CA PHE A 190 12.14 -0.37 -6.98
C PHE A 190 12.52 0.81 -7.90
N HIS A 191 13.79 0.92 -8.27
CA HIS A 191 14.27 2.04 -9.09
C HIS A 191 13.70 2.00 -10.51
N LYS A 192 13.61 0.80 -11.11
CA LYS A 192 13.02 0.62 -12.43
C LYS A 192 11.54 1.00 -12.45
N LEU A 193 10.76 0.45 -11.53
CA LEU A 193 9.31 0.73 -11.45
C LEU A 193 9.04 2.20 -11.17
N TRP A 194 9.78 2.82 -10.24
CA TRP A 194 9.60 4.23 -9.94
C TRP A 194 9.82 5.10 -11.19
N ARG A 195 10.85 4.80 -12.00
CA ARG A 195 11.06 5.49 -13.27
C ARG A 195 9.92 5.28 -14.26
N GLU A 196 9.42 4.05 -14.37
CA GLU A 196 8.36 3.67 -15.31
C GLU A 196 7.04 4.39 -15.03
N TYR A 197 6.74 4.60 -13.74
CA TYR A 197 5.51 5.23 -13.28
C TYR A 197 5.61 6.74 -13.05
N LEU A 198 6.80 7.33 -13.20
CA LEU A 198 6.97 8.77 -13.13
C LEU A 198 6.25 9.43 -14.30
N GLY A 199 5.30 10.32 -14.00
CA GLY A 199 4.44 10.97 -14.98
C GLY A 199 3.18 10.21 -15.36
N ASP A 200 2.91 9.07 -14.73
CA ASP A 200 1.61 8.40 -14.82
C ASP A 200 0.60 9.05 -13.85
N THR A 201 -0.61 9.31 -14.35
CA THR A 201 -1.72 9.92 -13.59
C THR A 201 -2.55 8.88 -12.85
N ASN A 202 -2.41 7.59 -13.19
CA ASN A 202 -3.16 6.48 -12.60
C ASN A 202 -2.46 5.89 -11.36
N VAL A 203 -1.42 6.56 -10.87
CA VAL A 203 -0.65 6.11 -9.71
C VAL A 203 -0.38 7.25 -8.75
N LEU A 204 -0.24 6.88 -7.49
CA LEU A 204 0.24 7.69 -6.40
C LEU A 204 1.61 7.16 -6.00
N LEU A 205 2.64 7.99 -6.12
CA LEU A 205 3.96 7.66 -5.61
C LEU A 205 4.00 7.98 -4.13
N ASN A 206 4.47 7.05 -3.30
CA ASN A 206 4.46 7.16 -1.85
C ASN A 206 5.87 7.15 -1.29
N SER A 207 6.16 8.04 -0.36
CA SER A 207 7.35 7.98 0.49
C SER A 207 6.93 8.14 1.94
N GLU A 208 7.11 7.10 2.75
CA GLU A 208 6.74 7.10 4.16
C GLU A 208 7.96 6.96 5.06
N LEU A 209 8.08 7.86 6.03
CA LEU A 209 8.87 7.63 7.22
C LEU A 209 7.97 6.93 8.24
N ILE A 210 8.25 5.67 8.54
CA ILE A 210 7.35 4.78 9.30
C ILE A 210 7.70 4.82 10.78
N ALA A 211 8.98 4.66 11.09
CA ALA A 211 9.51 4.69 12.46
C ALA A 211 10.89 5.33 12.50
N LEU A 212 11.28 5.83 13.67
CA LEU A 212 12.46 6.67 13.88
C LEU A 212 12.97 6.56 15.32
N ASN A 213 14.21 6.92 15.61
CA ASN A 213 14.81 6.67 16.93
C ASN A 213 14.95 5.18 17.33
N HIS A 214 14.80 4.24 16.38
CA HIS A 214 15.00 2.81 16.69
C HIS A 214 16.46 2.52 17.03
N SER A 215 16.68 1.58 17.96
CA SER A 215 17.96 0.87 18.04
C SER A 215 18.24 0.11 16.73
N TYR A 216 19.49 -0.30 16.54
CA TYR A 216 19.84 -1.05 15.34
C TYR A 216 19.06 -2.36 15.24
N GLU A 217 19.01 -3.11 16.34
CA GLU A 217 18.35 -4.41 16.43
C GLU A 217 16.85 -4.27 16.19
N ALA A 218 16.22 -3.24 16.77
CA ALA A 218 14.80 -2.99 16.59
C ALA A 218 14.48 -2.58 15.13
N ALA A 219 15.32 -1.78 14.49
CA ALA A 219 15.15 -1.42 13.08
C ALA A 219 15.33 -2.63 12.15
N MET A 220 16.32 -3.49 12.44
CA MET A 220 16.56 -4.71 11.67
C MET A 220 15.40 -5.71 11.80
N GLY A 221 14.88 -5.91 13.02
CA GLY A 221 13.71 -6.75 13.24
C GLY A 221 12.45 -6.19 12.57
N TRP A 222 12.28 -4.86 12.58
CA TRP A 222 11.20 -4.21 11.83
C TRP A 222 11.32 -4.43 10.32
N GLU A 223 12.53 -4.27 9.75
CA GLU A 223 12.75 -4.43 8.30
C GLU A 223 12.47 -5.87 7.86
N GLU A 224 12.92 -6.86 8.63
CA GLU A 224 12.66 -8.27 8.40
C GLU A 224 11.15 -8.56 8.37
N TRP A 225 10.44 -8.15 9.42
CA TRP A 225 8.99 -8.34 9.54
C TRP A 225 8.20 -7.68 8.40
N ILE A 226 8.49 -6.42 8.08
CA ILE A 226 7.70 -5.68 7.08
C ILE A 226 7.97 -6.20 5.67
N VAL A 227 9.24 -6.52 5.35
CA VAL A 227 9.61 -7.06 4.03
C VAL A 227 9.01 -8.45 3.86
N GLU A 228 9.08 -9.31 4.88
CA GLU A 228 8.44 -10.63 4.83
C GLU A 228 6.93 -10.52 4.61
N LYS A 229 6.24 -9.63 5.35
CA LYS A 229 4.81 -9.37 5.19
C LYS A 229 4.44 -8.95 3.76
N TYR A 230 5.22 -8.08 3.13
CA TYR A 230 4.99 -7.67 1.75
C TYR A 230 5.41 -8.73 0.73
N MET A 231 6.50 -9.47 0.96
CA MET A 231 6.96 -10.56 0.10
C MET A 231 5.93 -11.70 0.06
N ALA A 232 5.37 -12.10 1.21
CA ALA A 232 4.34 -13.12 1.31
C ALA A 232 3.08 -12.78 0.47
N LYS A 233 2.84 -11.48 0.25
CA LYS A 233 1.73 -10.96 -0.56
C LYS A 233 2.14 -10.66 -2.02
N ASN A 234 3.38 -10.93 -2.43
CA ASN A 234 3.96 -10.52 -3.72
C ASN A 234 3.86 -9.01 -4.00
N ARG A 235 3.99 -8.19 -2.95
CA ARG A 235 3.89 -6.72 -2.99
C ARG A 235 5.19 -6.02 -2.62
N SER A 236 6.25 -6.79 -2.34
CA SER A 236 7.57 -6.25 -2.01
C SER A 236 8.38 -5.94 -3.27
N LEU A 237 9.00 -4.77 -3.28
CA LEU A 237 10.00 -4.34 -4.25
C LEU A 237 11.43 -4.61 -3.77
N ASN A 238 11.59 -5.11 -2.53
CA ASN A 238 12.87 -5.61 -2.06
C ASN A 238 13.22 -6.90 -2.81
N MET A 239 14.48 -7.01 -3.22
CA MET A 239 14.96 -8.18 -4.00
C MET A 239 15.40 -9.36 -3.10
N ILE A 240 15.43 -9.14 -1.79
CA ILE A 240 15.94 -10.05 -0.75
C ILE A 240 15.19 -9.79 0.56
N PRO A 241 15.18 -10.76 1.50
CA PRO A 241 14.55 -10.60 2.81
C PRO A 241 15.08 -9.39 3.59
N GLY A 242 14.28 -8.77 4.46
CA GLY A 242 14.75 -7.65 5.27
C GLY A 242 15.73 -8.06 6.38
N GLY A 243 16.35 -7.08 7.03
CA GLY A 243 16.99 -7.27 8.32
C GLY A 243 18.13 -8.29 8.33
N PHE A 244 18.19 -9.10 9.39
CA PHE A 244 19.30 -10.03 9.60
C PHE A 244 19.24 -11.16 8.57
N ALA A 245 18.04 -11.63 8.23
CA ALA A 245 17.81 -12.58 7.15
C ALA A 245 18.38 -12.08 5.82
N GLY A 246 18.16 -10.81 5.48
CA GLY A 246 18.72 -10.18 4.28
C GLY A 246 20.24 -10.16 4.23
N ARG A 247 20.88 -9.81 5.34
CA ARG A 247 22.36 -9.84 5.43
C ARG A 247 22.92 -11.25 5.29
N GLY A 248 22.26 -12.24 5.89
CA GLY A 248 22.59 -13.65 5.69
C GLY A 248 22.48 -14.05 4.23
N ALA A 249 21.35 -13.75 3.59
CA ALA A 249 21.10 -14.06 2.19
C ALA A 249 22.11 -13.40 1.23
N TYR A 250 22.43 -12.12 1.43
CA TYR A 250 23.46 -11.44 0.64
C TYR A 250 24.85 -12.02 0.86
N SER A 251 25.22 -12.37 2.09
CA SER A 251 26.51 -12.99 2.37
C SER A 251 26.62 -14.37 1.72
N CYS A 252 25.55 -15.17 1.76
CA CYS A 252 25.48 -16.46 1.08
C CYS A 252 25.49 -16.30 -0.45
N GLN A 253 24.75 -15.34 -1.01
CA GLN A 253 24.74 -15.06 -2.45
C GLN A 253 26.10 -14.58 -2.94
N ASN A 254 26.81 -13.73 -2.18
CA ASN A 254 28.16 -13.30 -2.52
C ASN A 254 29.22 -14.40 -2.33
N LYS A 255 28.94 -15.44 -1.53
CA LYS A 255 29.75 -16.67 -1.46
C LYS A 255 29.42 -17.65 -2.60
N ILE A 256 28.18 -17.63 -3.10
CA ILE A 256 27.69 -18.49 -4.20
C ILE A 256 27.97 -17.83 -5.57
N SER A 257 28.16 -16.51 -5.63
CA SER A 257 28.47 -15.76 -6.86
C SER A 257 29.85 -16.05 -7.42
N ASP A 258 30.70 -16.78 -6.70
CA ASP A 258 31.92 -17.38 -7.24
C ASP A 258 31.62 -18.67 -8.04
N LEU A 259 30.38 -19.20 -8.03
CA LEU A 259 30.06 -20.52 -8.60
C LEU A 259 28.72 -20.67 -9.36
N ALA A 260 27.76 -19.73 -9.36
CA ALA A 260 26.55 -19.93 -10.18
C ALA A 260 25.79 -18.63 -10.55
N GLY A 261 25.54 -18.47 -11.85
CA GLY A 261 24.79 -17.37 -12.44
C GLY A 261 23.25 -17.46 -12.31
N GLU A 262 22.67 -16.26 -12.20
CA GLU A 262 21.38 -15.77 -12.74
C GLU A 262 20.02 -16.42 -12.40
N ASN A 263 19.91 -17.58 -11.75
CA ASN A 263 18.61 -18.29 -11.75
C ASN A 263 17.60 -18.01 -10.61
N SER A 264 17.81 -17.05 -9.69
CA SER A 264 16.85 -16.81 -8.58
C SER A 264 16.06 -15.50 -8.64
N ILE A 265 16.39 -14.59 -9.57
CA ILE A 265 15.84 -13.22 -9.60
C ILE A 265 14.61 -13.08 -10.55
N ALA A 266 14.42 -14.02 -11.48
CA ALA A 266 13.53 -13.84 -12.63
C ALA A 266 12.02 -14.11 -12.38
N LEU A 267 11.65 -14.99 -11.42
CA LEU A 267 10.26 -15.47 -11.32
C LEU A 267 9.28 -14.45 -10.70
N GLY A 268 9.72 -13.63 -9.75
CA GLY A 268 8.90 -12.56 -9.17
C GLY A 268 8.87 -11.27 -10.02
N GLN A 269 9.96 -10.95 -10.70
CA GLN A 269 10.10 -9.75 -11.51
C GLN A 269 9.33 -9.81 -12.84
N SER A 270 9.26 -11.00 -13.46
CA SER A 270 8.63 -11.20 -14.77
C SER A 270 7.10 -11.17 -14.72
N SER A 271 6.49 -11.71 -13.67
CA SER A 271 5.03 -11.72 -13.52
C SER A 271 4.49 -10.32 -13.18
N PHE A 272 5.16 -9.57 -12.29
CA PHE A 272 4.68 -8.24 -11.89
C PHE A 272 4.87 -7.16 -12.96
N LEU A 273 6.06 -7.07 -13.60
CA LEU A 273 6.29 -6.11 -14.70
C LEU A 273 5.31 -6.35 -15.86
N TYR A 274 4.87 -7.60 -16.04
CA TYR A 274 3.81 -7.98 -16.97
C TYR A 274 2.45 -7.44 -16.52
N PHE A 275 2.04 -7.58 -15.25
CA PHE A 275 0.77 -7.00 -14.75
C PHE A 275 0.72 -5.47 -14.74
N ALA A 276 1.83 -4.84 -14.33
CA ALA A 276 2.06 -3.41 -14.34
C ALA A 276 1.81 -2.79 -15.73
N ASN A 277 2.37 -3.40 -16.78
CA ASN A 277 2.21 -2.95 -18.16
C ASN A 277 0.86 -3.33 -18.81
N GLN A 278 0.22 -4.41 -18.37
CA GLN A 278 -1.04 -4.90 -18.94
C GLN A 278 -2.30 -4.21 -18.36
N SER A 279 -2.18 -3.51 -17.22
CA SER A 279 -3.27 -2.75 -16.60
C SER A 279 -3.81 -1.60 -17.48
N ARG A 280 -3.02 -1.12 -18.46
CA ARG A 280 -3.46 -0.14 -19.47
C ARG A 280 -4.37 -0.73 -20.55
N HIS A 281 -4.52 -2.05 -20.62
CA HIS A 281 -5.20 -2.74 -21.72
C HIS A 281 -6.18 -3.82 -21.22
N GLY A 282 -7.16 -3.47 -20.38
CA GLY A 282 -8.46 -4.16 -20.30
C GLY A 282 -8.49 -5.71 -20.26
N ILE A 283 -7.44 -6.39 -19.78
CA ILE A 283 -7.34 -7.85 -19.76
C ILE A 283 -7.56 -8.39 -18.34
N LYS A 284 -8.21 -9.54 -18.27
CA LYS A 284 -8.78 -10.16 -17.07
C LYS A 284 -7.73 -10.49 -16.01
N ASN A 285 -8.14 -10.25 -14.76
CA ASN A 285 -7.39 -10.50 -13.55
C ASN A 285 -6.97 -12.01 -13.42
N PRO A 286 -5.67 -12.34 -13.31
CA PRO A 286 -5.18 -13.71 -13.17
C PRO A 286 -5.45 -14.35 -11.80
N MET A 287 -5.69 -13.54 -10.76
CA MET A 287 -6.19 -14.05 -9.48
C MET A 287 -7.58 -14.63 -9.66
N ILE A 288 -8.39 -14.01 -10.52
CA ILE A 288 -9.70 -14.54 -10.92
C ILE A 288 -9.53 -15.76 -11.82
N GLU A 289 -8.53 -15.81 -12.71
CA GLU A 289 -8.27 -16.99 -13.55
C GLU A 289 -7.96 -18.26 -12.73
N LYS A 290 -7.11 -18.17 -11.70
CA LYS A 290 -6.88 -19.28 -10.76
C LYS A 290 -8.16 -19.69 -10.02
N LEU A 291 -9.02 -18.74 -9.65
CA LEU A 291 -10.32 -19.04 -9.06
C LEU A 291 -11.29 -19.68 -10.08
N TRP A 292 -11.26 -19.29 -11.36
CA TRP A 292 -12.01 -19.96 -12.42
C TRP A 292 -11.48 -21.37 -12.71
N GLN A 293 -10.22 -21.69 -12.37
CA GLN A 293 -9.68 -23.05 -12.45
C GLN A 293 -10.17 -23.95 -11.29
N ASP A 294 -10.71 -23.39 -10.20
CA ASP A 294 -11.36 -24.15 -9.13
C ASP A 294 -12.81 -24.51 -9.52
N ASP A 295 -13.10 -25.81 -9.59
CA ASP A 295 -14.42 -26.30 -10.03
C ASP A 295 -15.56 -25.97 -9.04
N LYS A 296 -15.27 -25.84 -7.74
CA LYS A 296 -16.28 -25.43 -6.74
C LYS A 296 -16.62 -23.95 -6.89
N TYR A 297 -15.63 -23.10 -7.14
CA TYR A 297 -15.84 -21.68 -7.42
C TYR A 297 -16.56 -21.48 -8.76
N TYR A 298 -16.14 -22.20 -9.81
CA TYR A 298 -16.81 -22.21 -11.12
C TYR A 298 -18.30 -22.54 -10.99
N ALA A 299 -18.62 -23.64 -10.29
CA ALA A 299 -20.00 -24.09 -10.10
C ALA A 299 -20.85 -23.07 -9.31
N LYS A 300 -20.29 -22.45 -8.26
CA LYS A 300 -20.97 -21.44 -7.45
C LYS A 300 -21.30 -20.17 -8.24
N VAL A 301 -20.36 -19.69 -9.05
CA VAL A 301 -20.53 -18.46 -9.83
C VAL A 301 -21.45 -18.67 -11.04
N ILE A 302 -21.32 -19.80 -11.74
CA ILE A 302 -22.20 -20.12 -12.87
C ILE A 302 -23.62 -20.43 -12.40
N GLY A 303 -23.79 -21.16 -11.30
CA GLY A 303 -25.12 -21.54 -10.77
C GLY A 303 -25.96 -20.38 -10.21
N ASN A 304 -25.34 -19.24 -9.87
CA ASN A 304 -26.03 -18.06 -9.34
C ASN A 304 -26.43 -17.02 -10.41
N ARG A 305 -26.22 -17.31 -11.70
CA ARG A 305 -26.61 -16.40 -12.79
C ARG A 305 -28.03 -16.71 -13.27
N GLU A 306 -28.78 -15.67 -13.59
CA GLU A 306 -30.05 -15.86 -14.28
C GLU A 306 -29.82 -16.54 -15.63
N ASN A 307 -30.68 -17.49 -16.00
CA ASN A 307 -30.61 -18.27 -17.24
C ASN A 307 -29.42 -19.25 -17.40
N THR A 308 -28.76 -19.67 -16.32
CA THR A 308 -27.85 -20.83 -16.32
C THR A 308 -28.49 -22.07 -15.68
N PHE A 309 -27.86 -23.23 -15.80
CA PHE A 309 -28.25 -24.42 -15.04
C PHE A 309 -27.43 -24.48 -13.76
N SER A 310 -28.07 -24.78 -12.65
CA SER A 310 -27.38 -25.15 -11.41
C SER A 310 -26.68 -26.49 -11.56
N PHE A 311 -25.70 -26.75 -10.69
CA PHE A 311 -24.93 -28.00 -10.70
C PHE A 311 -25.83 -29.25 -10.61
N ASN A 312 -26.85 -29.23 -9.75
CA ASN A 312 -27.78 -30.34 -9.59
C ASN A 312 -28.65 -30.57 -10.84
N GLU A 313 -28.99 -29.51 -11.58
CA GLU A 313 -29.72 -29.62 -12.84
C GLU A 313 -28.84 -30.21 -13.95
N VAL A 314 -27.56 -29.81 -14.03
CA VAL A 314 -26.62 -30.38 -15.00
C VAL A 314 -26.46 -31.89 -14.81
N ILE A 315 -26.32 -32.35 -13.56
CA ILE A 315 -26.23 -33.77 -13.22
C ILE A 315 -27.52 -34.51 -13.62
N LYS A 316 -28.69 -33.98 -13.25
CA LYS A 316 -29.99 -34.60 -13.59
C LYS A 316 -30.19 -34.73 -15.10
N ILE A 317 -29.84 -33.69 -15.87
CA ILE A 317 -29.96 -33.70 -17.34
C ILE A 317 -29.09 -34.81 -17.95
N ARG A 318 -27.83 -34.97 -17.49
CA ARG A 318 -26.94 -36.03 -17.98
C ARG A 318 -27.43 -37.43 -17.60
N GLN A 319 -27.85 -37.63 -16.36
CA GLN A 319 -28.42 -38.90 -15.92
C GLN A 319 -29.66 -39.30 -16.71
N MET A 320 -30.50 -38.33 -17.11
CA MET A 320 -31.66 -38.61 -17.97
C MET A 320 -31.22 -38.94 -19.41
N ALA A 321 -30.23 -38.24 -19.95
CA ALA A 321 -29.69 -38.56 -21.27
C ALA A 321 -29.04 -39.96 -21.31
N ASP A 322 -28.33 -40.35 -20.25
CA ASP A 322 -27.74 -41.69 -20.11
C ASP A 322 -28.81 -42.79 -20.06
N LYS A 323 -30.03 -42.46 -19.59
CA LYS A 323 -31.21 -43.32 -19.63
C LYS A 323 -31.95 -43.31 -20.98
N GLY A 324 -31.39 -42.64 -21.99
CA GLY A 324 -31.91 -42.60 -23.36
C GLY A 324 -32.94 -41.51 -23.64
N TYR A 325 -33.11 -40.53 -22.74
CA TYR A 325 -34.07 -39.44 -22.96
C TYR A 325 -33.50 -38.38 -23.91
N ASP A 326 -34.33 -37.92 -24.86
CA ASP A 326 -33.98 -36.83 -25.76
C ASP A 326 -34.17 -35.44 -25.12
N ALA A 327 -33.62 -34.40 -25.75
CA ALA A 327 -33.68 -33.03 -25.22
C ALA A 327 -35.12 -32.50 -25.03
N LYS A 328 -36.09 -32.94 -25.84
CA LYS A 328 -37.51 -32.56 -25.72
C LYS A 328 -38.19 -33.25 -24.54
N GLN A 329 -37.82 -34.50 -24.25
CA GLN A 329 -38.33 -35.26 -23.12
C GLN A 329 -37.74 -34.73 -21.81
N ILE A 330 -36.44 -34.43 -21.78
CA ILE A 330 -35.76 -33.82 -20.62
C ILE A 330 -36.33 -32.43 -20.32
N GLY A 331 -36.51 -31.58 -21.34
CA GLY A 331 -37.09 -30.24 -21.17
C GLY A 331 -38.51 -30.27 -20.59
N ARG A 332 -39.33 -31.22 -21.03
CA ARG A 332 -40.68 -31.43 -20.47
C ARG A 332 -40.66 -31.91 -19.02
N HIS A 333 -39.72 -32.78 -18.65
CA HIS A 333 -39.59 -33.30 -17.28
C HIS A 333 -39.10 -32.25 -16.28
N LEU A 334 -38.25 -31.32 -16.72
CA LEU A 334 -37.60 -30.33 -15.85
C LEU A 334 -38.24 -28.93 -15.96
N GLY A 335 -39.30 -28.76 -16.74
CA GLY A 335 -39.97 -27.46 -16.95
C GLY A 335 -39.12 -26.45 -17.73
N ILE A 336 -38.12 -26.90 -18.49
CA ILE A 336 -37.19 -26.05 -19.22
C ILE A 336 -37.69 -25.88 -20.66
N THR A 337 -38.11 -24.67 -21.01
CA THR A 337 -38.64 -24.33 -22.35
C THR A 337 -37.54 -24.12 -23.40
N ALA A 338 -36.35 -23.70 -22.96
CA ALA A 338 -35.22 -23.41 -23.84
C ALA A 338 -34.43 -24.68 -24.23
N LEU A 339 -35.02 -25.52 -25.08
CA LEU A 339 -34.47 -26.82 -25.50
C LEU A 339 -33.04 -26.75 -26.05
N LYS A 340 -32.68 -25.65 -26.74
CA LYS A 340 -31.34 -25.42 -27.29
C LYS A 340 -30.25 -25.43 -26.19
N ARG A 341 -30.58 -25.01 -24.96
CA ARG A 341 -29.66 -25.04 -23.82
C ARG A 341 -29.36 -26.48 -23.38
N ILE A 342 -30.36 -27.35 -23.40
CA ILE A 342 -30.21 -28.78 -23.08
C ILE A 342 -29.37 -29.44 -24.16
N THR A 343 -29.67 -29.20 -25.44
CA THR A 343 -28.88 -29.74 -26.56
C THR A 343 -27.41 -29.32 -26.50
N ASN A 344 -27.13 -28.06 -26.18
CA ASN A 344 -25.76 -27.57 -26.03
C ASN A 344 -25.03 -28.16 -24.81
N LEU A 345 -25.73 -28.51 -23.74
CA LEU A 345 -25.16 -29.20 -22.59
C LEU A 345 -24.83 -30.65 -22.96
N LEU A 346 -25.75 -31.39 -23.58
CA LEU A 346 -25.55 -32.79 -23.98
C LEU A 346 -24.48 -32.94 -25.06
N SER A 347 -24.38 -31.99 -25.98
CA SER A 347 -23.30 -31.95 -26.98
C SER A 347 -21.96 -31.47 -26.42
N GLY A 348 -21.87 -31.24 -25.10
CA GLY A 348 -20.68 -30.74 -24.43
C GLY A 348 -20.26 -29.33 -24.86
N LYS A 349 -21.10 -28.53 -25.52
CA LYS A 349 -20.76 -27.14 -25.89
C LYS A 349 -20.76 -26.20 -24.70
N THR A 350 -21.51 -26.53 -23.66
CA THR A 350 -21.64 -25.74 -22.42
C THR A 350 -21.48 -26.66 -21.21
N TYR A 351 -21.07 -26.11 -20.06
CA TYR A 351 -20.92 -26.85 -18.79
C TYR A 351 -19.94 -28.05 -18.86
N LYS A 352 -18.91 -27.99 -19.73
CA LYS A 352 -17.89 -29.07 -19.88
C LYS A 352 -17.18 -29.46 -18.58
N ARG A 353 -17.09 -28.52 -17.65
CA ARG A 353 -16.32 -28.63 -16.40
C ARG A 353 -17.16 -28.99 -15.17
N MET A 354 -18.48 -29.06 -15.34
CA MET A 354 -19.43 -29.48 -14.31
C MET A 354 -19.94 -30.87 -14.65
#